data_AF-A0A933MDV8-F1
#
_entry.id   AF-A0A933MDV8-F1
#
_cell.length_a   1.000
_cell.length_b   1.000
_cell.length_c   1.000
_cell.angle_alpha   90.00
_cell.angle_beta   90.00
_cell.angle_gamma   90.00
#
_symmetry.space_group_name_H-M   'P 1'
#
loop_
_entity.id
_entity.type
_entity.pdbx_description
1 polymer ?
#
loop_
_entity_poly.entity_id
_entity_poly.type
_entity_poly.pdbx_seq_one_letter_code
_entity_poly.pdbx_strand_id
1 'polypeptide(L)' 'MESNGFQNFVELRRAFGSVDYVSPHAVFNISGNKYRLIGVVNYGLQTVAIKHVLTHAEYDRGAWRK' A
#
# COMPACT_ATOMS: atom_id res chain seq x y z
N MET A 1 12.41 18.64 4.35
CA MET A 1 11.49 17.48 4.24
C MET A 1 11.09 17.43 2.78
N GLU A 2 11.50 16.41 2.04
CA GLU A 2 11.11 16.31 0.63
C GLU A 2 9.59 16.07 0.55
N SER A 3 8.85 17.04 0.00
CA SER A 3 7.45 16.83 -0.33
C SER A 3 7.37 16.10 -1.67
N ASN A 4 7.62 14.79 -1.65
CA ASN A 4 7.35 13.94 -2.81
C ASN A 4 5.87 13.57 -2.81
N GLY A 5 5.04 14.52 -3.25
CA GLY A 5 3.64 14.24 -3.49
C GLY A 5 3.50 13.35 -4.71
N PHE A 6 3.25 12.06 -4.53
CA PHE A 6 3.03 11.13 -5.64
C PHE A 6 1.77 11.55 -6.40
N GLN A 7 1.86 11.66 -7.73
CA GLN A 7 0.72 12.03 -8.56
C GLN A 7 -0.08 10.82 -9.05
N ASN A 8 0.54 9.64 -9.02
CA ASN A 8 -0.04 8.41 -9.53
C ASN A 8 0.68 7.18 -8.96
N PHE A 9 0.13 6.01 -9.23
CA PHE A 9 0.70 4.73 -8.78
C PHE A 9 2.09 4.45 -9.35
N VAL A 10 2.42 4.95 -10.56
CA VAL A 10 3.74 4.73 -11.16
C VAL A 10 4.83 5.42 -10.33
N GLU A 11 4.58 6.65 -9.90
CA GLU A 11 5.51 7.38 -9.03
C GLU A 11 5.60 6.75 -7.64
N LEU A 12 4.47 6.35 -7.06
CA LEU A 12 4.45 5.61 -5.80
C LEU A 12 5.29 4.33 -5.89
N ARG A 13 5.14 3.56 -6.97
CA ARG A 13 5.90 2.32 -7.20
C ARG A 13 7.38 2.56 -7.46
N ARG A 14 7.76 3.70 -8.04
CA ARG A 14 9.18 4.08 -8.17
C ARG A 14 9.83 4.31 -6.81
N ALA A 15 9.11 4.95 -5.87
CA ALA A 15 9.61 5.16 -4.51
C ALA A 15 9.55 3.89 -3.64
N PHE A 16 8.47 3.11 -3.79
CA PHE A 16 8.25 1.86 -3.07
C PHE A 16 8.25 0.70 -4.04
N GLY A 17 9.43 0.22 -4.42
CA GLY A 17 9.62 -0.79 -5.49
C GLY A 17 8.81 -2.09 -5.32
N SER A 18 8.39 -2.41 -4.10
CA SER A 18 7.58 -3.59 -3.78
C SER A 18 6.11 -3.29 -3.49
N VAL A 19 5.61 -2.10 -3.83
CA VAL A 19 4.17 -1.80 -3.68
C VAL A 19 3.39 -2.47 -4.80
N ASP A 20 2.36 -3.21 -4.40
CA ASP A 20 1.43 -3.84 -5.33
C ASP A 20 0.10 -3.08 -5.35
N TYR A 21 -0.58 -3.12 -6.50
CA TYR A 21 -1.93 -2.57 -6.64
C TYR A 21 -2.94 -3.71 -6.80
N VAL A 22 -3.82 -3.84 -5.82
CA VAL A 22 -4.97 -4.75 -5.81
C VAL A 22 -6.22 -3.92 -5.69
N SER A 23 -6.76 -3.48 -6.84
CA SER A 23 -7.83 -2.49 -6.91
C SER A 23 -8.93 -2.70 -5.85
N PRO A 24 -9.28 -1.68 -5.04
CA PRO A 24 -8.77 -0.30 -5.05
C PRO A 24 -7.54 -0.02 -4.15
N HIS A 25 -6.85 -1.05 -3.68
CA HIS A 25 -5.85 -0.97 -2.62
C HIS A 25 -4.40 -0.94 -3.14
N ALA A 26 -3.56 -0.13 -2.50
CA ALA A 26 -2.12 -0.28 -2.50
C ALA A 26 -1.68 -1.18 -1.34
N VAL A 27 -0.79 -2.13 -1.61
CA VAL A 27 -0.28 -3.10 -0.64
C VAL A 27 1.22 -2.90 -0.48
N PHE A 28 1.65 -2.60 0.74
CA PHE A 28 3.04 -2.32 1.09
C PHE A 28 3.62 -3.45 1.94
N ASN A 29 4.83 -3.88 1.60
CA ASN A 29 5.62 -4.80 2.42
C ASN A 29 6.34 -3.99 3.50
N ILE A 30 6.11 -4.29 4.77
CA ILE A 30 6.73 -3.58 5.91
C ILE A 30 7.42 -4.54 6.87
N SER A 31 8.31 -4.00 7.72
CA SER A 31 9.05 -4.75 8.75
C SER A 31 9.80 -5.97 8.19
N GLY A 32 10.61 -5.76 7.15
CA GLY A 32 11.35 -6.85 6.50
C GLY A 32 10.44 -7.91 5.88
N ASN A 33 9.38 -7.47 5.19
CA ASN A 33 8.40 -8.32 4.50
C ASN A 33 7.48 -9.17 5.41
N LYS A 34 7.52 -8.98 6.73
CA LYS A 34 6.70 -9.75 7.69
C LYS A 34 5.21 -9.40 7.65
N TYR A 35 4.88 -8.17 7.26
CA TYR A 35 3.51 -7.67 7.21
C TYR A 35 3.17 -7.03 5.87
N ARG A 36 1.87 -6.89 5.64
CA ARG A 36 1.23 -6.19 4.53
C ARG A 36 0.39 -5.05 5.09
N LEU A 37 0.78 -3.82 4.79
CA LEU A 37 -0.07 -2.65 5.02
C LEU A 37 -0.92 -2.46 3.77
N ILE A 38 -2.23 -2.47 3.96
CA ILE A 38 -3.22 -2.33 2.88
C ILE A 38 -3.91 -0.99 3.07
N GLY A 39 -3.88 -0.15 2.04
CA GLY A 39 -4.49 1.17 2.11
C GLY A 39 -4.99 1.66 0.77
N VAL A 40 -5.82 2.70 0.80
CA VAL A 40 -6.27 3.42 -0.40
C VAL A 40 -5.53 4.73 -0.45
N VAL A 41 -4.87 5.00 -1.59
CA VAL A 41 -4.11 6.23 -1.80
C VAL A 41 -4.99 7.22 -2.56
N ASN A 42 -5.16 8.41 -1.98
CA ASN A 42 -5.75 9.53 -2.68
C ASN A 42 -4.65 10.50 -3.11
N TYR A 43 -4.25 10.43 -4.38
CA TYR A 43 -3.20 11.29 -4.94
C TYR A 43 -3.61 12.77 -5.03
N GLY A 44 -4.91 13.08 -5.15
CA GLY A 44 -5.37 14.48 -5.13
C GLY A 44 -5.24 15.11 -3.75
N LEU A 45 -5.61 14.36 -2.71
CA LEU A 45 -5.54 14.81 -1.31
C LEU A 45 -4.17 14.54 -0.66
N GLN A 46 -3.27 13.82 -1.32
CA GLN A 46 -1.98 13.40 -0.76
C GLN A 46 -2.13 12.65 0.58
N THR A 47 -3.15 11.78 0.67
CA THR A 47 -3.44 10.99 1.87
C THR A 47 -3.48 9.49 1.58
N VAL A 48 -3.20 8.70 2.61
CA VAL A 48 -3.35 7.24 2.59
C VAL A 48 -4.30 6.84 3.72
N ALA A 49 -5.42 6.21 3.36
CA ALA A 49 -6.33 5.61 4.31
C ALA A 49 -5.92 4.15 4.55
N ILE A 50 -5.38 3.85 5.72
CA ILE A 50 -5.03 2.48 6.12
C ILE A 50 -6.31 1.69 6.36
N LYS A 51 -6.43 0.53 5.71
CA LYS A 51 -7.54 -0.41 5.88
C LYS A 51 -7.17 -1.57 6.79
N HIS A 52 -5.99 -2.16 6.54
CA HIS A 52 -5.52 -3.31 7.30
C HIS A 52 -4.00 -3.30 7.45
N VAL A 53 -3.52 -3.90 8.53
CA VAL A 53 -2.13 -4.31 8.70
C VAL A 53 -2.16 -5.79 9.07
N LEU A 54 -1.67 -6.64 8.17
CA LEU A 54 -1.79 -8.10 8.27
C LEU A 54 -0.42 -8.75 8.26
N THR A 55 -0.26 -9.88 8.92
CA THR A 55 0.86 -10.79 8.66
C THR A 55 0.80 -11.31 7.22
N HIS A 56 1.93 -11.84 6.72
CA HIS A 56 1.96 -12.51 5.42
C HIS A 56 0.89 -13.61 5.31
N ALA A 57 0.78 -14.46 6.32
CA ALA A 57 -0.19 -15.56 6.34
C ALA A 57 -1.65 -15.07 6.33
N GLU A 58 -1.96 -13.98 7.04
CA GLU A 58 -3.30 -13.36 7.02
C GLU A 58 -3.64 -12.75 5.67
N TYR A 59 -2.68 -12.09 5.04
CA TYR A 59 -2.84 -11.54 3.70
C TYR A 59 -3.15 -12.65 2.68
N ASP A 60 -2.42 -13.77 2.74
CA ASP A 60 -2.57 -14.89 1.81
C ASP A 60 -3.92 -15.59 1.95
N ARG A 61 -4.50 -15.63 3.15
CA ARG A 61 -5.87 -16.14 3.36
C ARG A 61 -6.93 -15.35 2.60
N GLY A 62 -6.63 -14.11 2.18
CA GLY A 62 -7.47 -13.35 1.27
C GLY A 62 -8.77 -12.78 1.87
N ALA A 63 -9.03 -12.97 3.16
CA ALA A 63 -10.26 -12.51 3.82
C ALA A 63 -10.47 -10.98 3.77
N TRP A 64 -9.38 -10.22 3.56
CA TRP A 64 -9.37 -8.76 3.45
C TRP A 64 -9.85 -8.25 2.07
N ARG A 65 -9.98 -9.12 1.07
CA ARG A 65 -10.39 -8.77 -0.31
C ARG A 65 -11.91 -8.71 -0.52
N LYS A 66 -12.69 -8.85 0.56
CA LYS A 66 -14.16 -8.89 0.52
C LYS A 66 -14.76 -7.52 0.28
#